data_AF-A0A0S8JXL6-F1
#
_entry.id   AF-A0A0S8JXL6-F1
#
_cell.length_a   1.000
_cell.length_b   1.000
_cell.length_c   1.000
_cell.angle_alpha   90.00
_cell.angle_beta   90.00
_cell.angle_gamma   90.00
#
_symmetry.space_group_name_H-M   'P 1'
#
loop_
_entity.id
_entity.type
_entity.pdbx_description
1 polymer ?
#
loop_
_entity_poly.entity_id
_entity_poly.type
_entity_poly.pdbx_seq_one_letter_code
_entity_poly.pdbx_strand_id
1 'polypeptide(L)'
;AKIREVEEVASLMEVDPGAILVDALFGSGLTRRVSGLARDVITRVNALPNLQIAIDIPSGLFGEDNIGNDPDAILQADFTLALQTPSLSFFFAENQAYVGQWEVLPIGLHPQIMEEKESAWRYIQAGYVSNLLKPRMKFAHKGTLGHCLLIAGCYGMMGAAVLAARACLRAGAGLVTGHVPRFGYKILQTTVPEALISIDESDIIYTGAPGLEPFSAVGVGPGLGCKPNTGRAILELIKSVKIPLVIDADALNILSEHPEWIALLPEGTILTPHPREFERLAGKAENGYARVRMQIDFAIRHKVIVLLKGAHTSVACPDGSCWFNTTGNPGMATAGSGDVLTGIILSLLGQGYHPRDAAILGVYLHGLAGDLASEASSEASLIAGDIIESLGFAFQYLKGIYDEDII
;
A
#
# COMPACT_ATOMS: atom_id res chain seq x y z
N ALA A 1 -26.48 36.32 -0.45
CA ALA A 1 -25.02 36.44 -0.32
C ALA A 1 -24.62 37.88 -0.68
N LYS A 2 -23.73 38.52 0.08
CA LYS A 2 -23.08 39.77 -0.35
C LYS A 2 -21.87 39.38 -1.19
N ILE A 3 -21.85 39.70 -2.47
CA ILE A 3 -20.69 39.48 -3.35
C ILE A 3 -19.83 40.75 -3.26
N ARG A 4 -18.52 40.58 -3.07
CA ARG A 4 -17.57 41.69 -3.05
C ARG A 4 -16.40 41.35 -3.96
N GLU A 5 -16.05 42.30 -4.82
CA GLU A 5 -14.87 42.23 -5.67
C GLU A 5 -13.65 42.71 -4.89
N VAL A 6 -12.53 42.00 -5.05
CA VAL A 6 -11.26 42.27 -4.38
C VAL A 6 -10.25 42.55 -5.48
N GLU A 7 -9.72 43.77 -5.53
CA GLU A 7 -8.69 44.17 -6.52
C GLU A 7 -7.27 44.15 -5.92
N GLU A 8 -7.18 44.25 -4.59
CA GLU A 8 -5.93 44.22 -3.81
C GLU A 8 -6.14 43.53 -2.47
N VAL A 9 -5.11 42.88 -1.92
CA VAL A 9 -5.21 42.14 -0.65
C VAL A 9 -5.59 43.03 0.53
N ALA A 10 -5.21 44.30 0.51
CA ALA A 10 -5.60 45.28 1.53
C ALA A 10 -7.12 45.50 1.61
N SER A 11 -7.87 45.15 0.55
CA SER A 11 -9.33 45.27 0.50
C SER A 11 -10.07 44.07 1.11
N LEU A 12 -9.35 43.00 1.48
CA LEU A 12 -9.91 41.88 2.23
C LEU A 12 -10.43 42.38 3.58
N MET A 13 -11.69 42.04 3.89
CA MET A 13 -12.27 42.37 5.17
C MET A 13 -11.58 41.62 6.31
N GLU A 14 -11.68 42.15 7.52
CA GLU A 14 -11.39 41.36 8.71
C GLU A 14 -12.27 40.12 8.71
N VAL A 15 -11.61 38.95 8.79
CA VAL A 15 -12.27 37.66 8.86
C VAL A 15 -12.58 37.39 10.33
N ASP A 16 -13.84 37.08 10.63
CA ASP A 16 -14.24 36.65 11.95
C ASP A 16 -13.44 35.39 12.36
N PRO A 17 -12.80 35.32 13.54
CA PRO A 17 -12.03 34.15 13.96
C PRO A 17 -12.80 32.82 13.93
N GLY A 18 -14.14 32.85 14.04
CA GLY A 18 -15.02 31.68 13.94
C GLY A 18 -15.53 31.38 12.54
N ALA A 19 -15.16 32.16 11.52
CA ALA A 19 -15.55 31.90 10.14
C ALA A 19 -14.83 30.67 9.56
N ILE A 20 -15.50 30.00 8.62
CA ILE A 20 -14.90 28.96 7.77
C ILE A 20 -14.51 29.60 6.45
N LEU A 21 -13.27 29.38 6.02
CA LEU A 21 -12.75 29.86 4.75
C LEU A 21 -12.91 28.75 3.72
N VAL A 22 -13.67 29.02 2.67
CA VAL A 22 -13.88 28.08 1.56
C VAL A 22 -13.07 28.55 0.37
N ASP A 23 -12.09 27.75 -0.01
CA ASP A 23 -11.31 27.96 -1.21
C ASP A 23 -11.99 27.35 -2.44
N ALA A 24 -12.29 28.22 -3.38
CA ALA A 24 -12.78 27.89 -4.71
C ALA A 24 -12.12 28.81 -5.76
N LEU A 25 -10.87 29.24 -5.53
CA LEU A 25 -10.15 30.13 -6.45
C LEU A 25 -9.68 29.38 -7.70
N PHE A 26 -9.08 28.20 -7.51
CA PHE A 26 -8.61 27.31 -8.57
C PHE A 26 -8.89 25.85 -8.19
N GLY A 27 -8.95 24.97 -9.19
CA GLY A 27 -9.04 23.53 -9.02
C GLY A 27 -8.19 22.82 -10.07
N SER A 28 -8.66 21.68 -10.56
CA SER A 28 -8.00 20.84 -11.59
C SER A 28 -7.59 21.56 -12.89
N GLY A 29 -8.18 22.72 -13.20
CA GLY A 29 -7.82 23.53 -14.38
C GLY A 29 -6.52 24.34 -14.28
N LEU A 30 -5.83 24.33 -13.13
CA LEU A 30 -4.61 25.11 -12.91
C LEU A 30 -3.41 24.51 -13.68
N THR A 31 -2.85 25.26 -14.62
CA THR A 31 -1.72 24.82 -15.47
C THR A 31 -0.44 25.64 -15.30
N ARG A 32 -0.48 26.68 -14.45
CA ARG A 32 0.65 27.59 -14.20
C ARG A 32 0.70 27.98 -12.73
N ARG A 33 1.90 28.32 -12.24
CA ARG A 33 2.09 28.80 -10.86
C ARG A 33 1.18 30.00 -10.60
N VAL A 34 0.58 30.01 -9.42
CA VAL A 34 -0.24 31.13 -8.98
C VAL A 34 0.66 32.35 -8.74
N SER A 35 0.22 33.51 -9.21
CA SER A 35 0.98 34.77 -9.10
C SER A 35 0.03 35.97 -8.98
N GLY A 36 0.59 37.14 -8.65
CA GLY A 36 -0.17 38.37 -8.45
C GLY A 36 -1.16 38.27 -7.30
N LEU A 37 -2.32 38.92 -7.45
CA LEU A 37 -3.34 39.03 -6.41
C LEU A 37 -3.73 37.68 -5.79
N ALA A 38 -3.89 36.64 -6.59
CA ALA A 38 -4.30 35.33 -6.07
C ALA A 38 -3.24 34.70 -5.15
N ARG A 39 -1.95 34.87 -5.47
CA ARG A 39 -0.85 34.43 -4.60
C ARG A 39 -0.91 35.19 -3.27
N ASP A 40 -1.06 36.50 -3.34
CA ASP A 40 -1.09 37.35 -2.15
C ASP A 40 -2.33 37.04 -1.26
N VAL A 41 -3.47 36.72 -1.87
CA VAL A 41 -4.69 36.25 -1.17
C VAL A 41 -4.41 34.91 -0.47
N ILE A 42 -3.86 33.92 -1.17
CA ILE A 42 -3.52 32.60 -0.60
C ILE A 42 -2.55 32.77 0.58
N THR A 43 -1.47 33.54 0.40
CA THR A 43 -0.50 33.81 1.47
C THR A 43 -1.16 34.46 2.69
N ARG A 44 -2.09 35.41 2.48
CA ARG A 44 -2.84 36.04 3.58
C ARG A 44 -3.78 35.06 4.27
N VAL A 45 -4.48 34.21 3.52
CA VAL A 45 -5.44 33.22 4.03
C VAL A 45 -4.72 32.15 4.85
N ASN A 46 -3.60 31.61 4.37
CA ASN A 46 -2.79 30.63 5.09
C ASN A 46 -2.29 31.14 6.46
N ALA A 47 -2.18 32.46 6.63
CA ALA A 47 -1.77 33.07 7.90
C ALA A 47 -2.92 33.24 8.91
N LEU A 48 -4.16 32.93 8.53
CA LEU A 48 -5.32 33.00 9.40
C LEU A 48 -5.51 31.68 10.17
N PRO A 49 -5.95 31.73 11.43
CA PRO A 49 -6.20 30.54 12.25
C PRO A 49 -7.54 29.85 11.94
N ASN A 50 -8.27 30.34 10.95
CA ASN A 50 -9.59 29.85 10.57
C ASN A 50 -9.50 28.46 9.95
N LEU A 51 -10.57 27.68 10.08
CA LEU A 51 -10.74 26.43 9.36
C LEU A 51 -10.77 26.71 7.85
N GLN A 52 -9.91 26.04 7.09
CA GLN A 52 -9.77 26.19 5.64
C GLN A 52 -10.24 24.92 4.92
N ILE A 53 -11.23 25.08 4.04
CA ILE A 53 -11.80 23.99 3.25
C ILE A 53 -11.55 24.27 1.76
N ALA A 54 -10.86 23.39 1.06
CA ALA A 54 -10.68 23.48 -0.39
C ALA A 54 -11.76 22.69 -1.14
N ILE A 55 -12.22 23.24 -2.26
CA ILE A 55 -13.11 22.57 -3.21
C ILE A 55 -12.29 22.08 -4.41
N ASP A 56 -12.44 20.80 -4.77
CA ASP A 56 -11.68 20.10 -5.81
C ASP A 56 -10.21 19.87 -5.47
N ILE A 57 -9.38 20.92 -5.46
CA ILE A 57 -7.94 20.90 -5.19
C ILE A 57 -7.58 22.19 -4.44
N PRO A 58 -6.76 22.15 -3.37
CA PRO A 58 -6.25 23.37 -2.73
C PRO A 58 -5.61 24.30 -3.77
N SER A 59 -6.09 25.55 -3.83
CA SER A 59 -5.65 26.51 -4.82
C SER A 59 -4.14 26.69 -4.80
N GLY A 60 -3.53 26.58 -5.97
CA GLY A 60 -2.09 26.62 -6.14
C GLY A 60 -1.44 25.24 -6.25
N LEU A 61 -2.05 24.18 -5.72
CA LEU A 61 -1.54 22.81 -5.87
C LEU A 61 -1.83 22.30 -7.29
N PHE A 62 -0.82 21.73 -7.96
CA PHE A 62 -1.07 21.03 -9.23
C PHE A 62 -1.65 19.64 -8.97
N GLY A 63 -2.52 19.16 -9.87
CA GLY A 63 -3.19 17.86 -9.75
C GLY A 63 -2.25 16.65 -9.83
N GLU A 64 -1.01 16.84 -10.32
CA GLU A 64 -0.01 15.77 -10.50
C GLU A 64 1.37 16.21 -9.95
N ASP A 65 2.29 16.62 -10.84
CA ASP A 65 3.66 16.96 -10.49
C ASP A 65 3.79 18.38 -9.89
N ASN A 66 4.46 18.48 -8.76
CA ASN A 66 4.69 19.71 -8.02
C ASN A 66 6.18 20.04 -7.80
N ILE A 67 7.15 19.33 -8.42
CA ILE A 67 8.61 19.61 -8.28
C ILE A 67 8.93 21.08 -8.55
N GLY A 68 8.28 21.65 -9.56
CA GLY A 68 8.45 23.03 -9.98
C GLY A 68 7.33 23.94 -9.50
N ASN A 69 6.67 23.70 -8.38
CA ASN A 69 5.64 24.62 -7.87
C ASN A 69 6.22 25.66 -6.90
N ASP A 70 5.44 26.67 -6.49
CA ASP A 70 5.78 27.62 -5.42
C ASP A 70 5.00 27.24 -4.14
N PRO A 71 5.62 26.57 -3.15
CA PRO A 71 4.97 26.16 -1.90
C PRO A 71 4.25 27.30 -1.15
N ASP A 72 4.77 28.53 -1.23
CA ASP A 72 4.20 29.69 -0.53
C ASP A 72 2.92 30.21 -1.20
N ALA A 73 2.64 29.74 -2.42
CA ALA A 73 1.48 30.10 -3.22
C ALA A 73 0.44 28.96 -3.29
N ILE A 74 0.54 27.96 -2.41
CA ILE A 74 -0.42 26.85 -2.26
C ILE A 74 -1.23 27.05 -0.99
N LEU A 75 -2.55 26.96 -1.09
CA LEU A 75 -3.43 26.99 0.08
C LEU A 75 -3.15 25.78 1.00
N GLN A 76 -3.12 26.02 2.31
CA GLN A 76 -3.02 25.01 3.34
C GLN A 76 -4.42 24.68 3.87
N ALA A 77 -5.09 23.71 3.24
CA ALA A 77 -6.42 23.29 3.66
C ALA A 77 -6.35 22.35 4.87
N ASP A 78 -7.28 22.50 5.81
CA ASP A 78 -7.56 21.50 6.84
C ASP A 78 -8.35 20.33 6.25
N PHE A 79 -9.28 20.64 5.32
CA PHE A 79 -10.11 19.68 4.60
C PHE A 79 -10.19 19.97 3.10
N THR A 80 -10.16 18.95 2.25
CA THR A 80 -10.38 19.07 0.81
C THR A 80 -11.53 18.19 0.35
N LEU A 81 -12.48 18.79 -0.37
CA LEU A 81 -13.62 18.11 -0.96
C LEU A 81 -13.35 17.86 -2.45
N ALA A 82 -12.78 16.70 -2.78
CA ALA A 82 -12.40 16.35 -4.14
C ALA A 82 -13.64 16.05 -4.98
N LEU A 83 -13.76 16.61 -6.19
CA LEU A 83 -14.97 16.44 -6.99
C LEU A 83 -14.84 15.21 -7.91
N GLN A 84 -15.75 14.24 -7.75
CA GLN A 84 -15.83 12.96 -8.46
C GLN A 84 -14.68 11.98 -8.25
N THR A 85 -13.42 12.44 -8.33
CA THR A 85 -12.21 11.63 -8.20
C THR A 85 -11.13 12.45 -7.49
N PRO A 86 -10.33 11.83 -6.62
CA PRO A 86 -9.19 12.52 -6.01
C PRO A 86 -8.11 12.81 -7.07
N SER A 87 -7.41 13.93 -6.91
CA SER A 87 -6.26 14.25 -7.75
C SER A 87 -5.03 13.43 -7.36
N LEU A 88 -4.17 13.13 -8.33
CA LEU A 88 -2.99 12.29 -8.11
C LEU A 88 -2.05 12.87 -7.04
N SER A 89 -1.94 14.20 -6.97
CA SER A 89 -1.13 14.90 -5.98
C SER A 89 -1.53 14.62 -4.53
N PHE A 90 -2.77 14.18 -4.27
CA PHE A 90 -3.27 13.91 -2.91
C PHE A 90 -2.62 12.69 -2.28
N PHE A 91 -2.08 11.79 -3.10
CA PHE A 91 -1.49 10.54 -2.65
C PHE A 91 -0.03 10.66 -2.20
N PHE A 92 0.58 11.86 -2.29
CA PHE A 92 1.98 12.08 -1.98
C PHE A 92 2.17 12.79 -0.63
N ALA A 93 3.05 12.24 0.20
CA ALA A 93 3.24 12.67 1.58
C ALA A 93 3.65 14.15 1.69
N GLU A 94 4.47 14.65 0.77
CA GLU A 94 4.88 16.06 0.73
C GLU A 94 3.72 17.04 0.50
N ASN A 95 2.59 16.58 -0.01
CA ASN A 95 1.41 17.40 -0.27
C ASN A 95 0.38 17.36 0.87
N GLN A 96 0.58 16.51 1.90
CA GLN A 96 -0.35 16.37 3.01
C GLN A 96 -0.62 17.70 3.72
N ALA A 97 0.41 18.56 3.83
CA ALA A 97 0.29 19.88 4.47
C ALA A 97 -0.61 20.86 3.69
N TYR A 98 -0.88 20.60 2.41
CA TYR A 98 -1.77 21.43 1.59
C TYR A 98 -3.17 20.85 1.48
N VAL A 99 -3.27 19.52 1.39
CA VAL A 99 -4.53 18.81 1.14
C VAL A 99 -5.34 18.61 2.42
N GLY A 100 -4.67 18.43 3.57
CA GLY A 100 -5.35 18.10 4.83
C GLY A 100 -6.04 16.74 4.76
N GLN A 101 -7.17 16.60 5.47
CA GLN A 101 -8.06 15.45 5.30
C GLN A 101 -8.88 15.63 4.03
N TRP A 102 -9.15 14.56 3.29
CA TRP A 102 -9.90 14.70 2.04
C TRP A 102 -10.96 13.64 1.87
N GLU A 103 -12.05 14.03 1.20
CA GLU A 103 -13.19 13.19 0.87
C GLU A 103 -13.56 13.39 -0.59
N VAL A 104 -14.05 12.33 -1.25
CA VAL A 104 -14.53 12.41 -2.63
C VAL A 104 -16.02 12.67 -2.63
N LEU A 105 -16.42 13.81 -3.17
CA LEU A 105 -17.82 14.15 -3.38
C LEU A 105 -18.29 13.69 -4.76
N PRO A 106 -19.27 12.77 -4.84
CA PRO A 106 -19.87 12.39 -6.12
C PRO A 106 -20.68 13.57 -6.67
N ILE A 107 -20.34 14.01 -7.89
CA ILE A 107 -21.07 15.08 -8.61
C ILE A 107 -21.98 14.54 -9.72
N GLY A 108 -22.12 13.21 -9.80
CA GLY A 108 -23.01 12.54 -10.74
C GLY A 108 -22.48 12.44 -12.16
N LEU A 109 -21.15 12.31 -12.35
CA LEU A 109 -20.61 11.96 -13.67
C LEU A 109 -21.13 10.57 -14.10
N HIS A 110 -21.38 10.41 -15.40
CA HIS A 110 -21.97 9.18 -15.92
C HIS A 110 -21.00 7.98 -15.74
N PRO A 111 -21.39 6.92 -15.01
CA PRO A 111 -20.47 5.86 -14.59
C PRO A 111 -19.84 5.11 -15.78
N GLN A 112 -20.64 4.82 -16.81
CA GLN A 112 -20.14 4.16 -18.02
C GLN A 112 -19.08 5.00 -18.76
N ILE A 113 -19.23 6.33 -18.77
CA ILE A 113 -18.25 7.20 -19.43
C ILE A 113 -16.95 7.17 -18.63
N MET A 114 -17.01 7.18 -17.31
CA MET A 114 -15.83 7.07 -16.46
C MET A 114 -15.11 5.73 -16.64
N GLU A 115 -15.85 4.63 -16.76
CA GLU A 115 -15.29 3.29 -16.95
C GLU A 115 -14.62 3.13 -18.34
N GLU A 116 -15.21 3.72 -19.38
CA GLU A 116 -14.66 3.72 -20.75
C GLU A 116 -13.42 4.60 -20.92
N LYS A 117 -13.15 5.55 -20.00
CA LYS A 117 -11.95 6.37 -20.05
C LYS A 117 -10.74 5.57 -19.58
N GLU A 118 -9.80 5.36 -20.49
CA GLU A 118 -8.51 4.80 -20.15
C GLU A 118 -7.70 5.77 -19.27
N SER A 119 -7.20 5.24 -18.16
CA SER A 119 -6.25 5.91 -17.29
C SER A 119 -5.26 4.88 -16.76
N ALA A 120 -3.99 5.27 -16.73
CA ALA A 120 -2.96 4.52 -16.03
C ALA A 120 -3.13 4.60 -14.50
N TRP A 121 -3.81 5.63 -13.99
CA TRP A 121 -4.02 5.87 -12.57
C TRP A 121 -5.37 5.32 -12.12
N ARG A 122 -5.37 4.54 -11.03
CA ARG A 122 -6.57 3.91 -10.48
C ARG A 122 -6.65 4.16 -8.97
N TYR A 123 -7.85 4.44 -8.49
CA TYR A 123 -8.17 4.55 -7.08
C TYR A 123 -8.94 3.30 -6.63
N ILE A 124 -8.42 2.58 -5.62
CA ILE A 124 -9.01 1.31 -5.18
C ILE A 124 -10.23 1.61 -4.31
N GLN A 125 -11.39 1.12 -4.74
CA GLN A 125 -12.66 1.25 -4.02
C GLN A 125 -13.15 -0.10 -3.48
N ALA A 126 -13.89 -0.06 -2.37
CA ALA A 126 -14.49 -1.23 -1.73
C ALA A 126 -15.28 -2.11 -2.72
N GLY A 127 -16.12 -1.51 -3.56
CA GLY A 127 -16.92 -2.23 -4.55
C GLY A 127 -16.08 -3.03 -5.56
N TYR A 128 -14.95 -2.47 -6.00
CA TYR A 128 -14.04 -3.17 -6.91
C TYR A 128 -13.39 -4.39 -6.24
N VAL A 129 -12.82 -4.22 -5.04
CA VAL A 129 -12.14 -5.32 -4.33
C VAL A 129 -13.12 -6.39 -3.82
N SER A 130 -14.35 -6.01 -3.50
CA SER A 130 -15.41 -6.96 -3.14
C SER A 130 -15.71 -7.93 -4.27
N ASN A 131 -15.69 -7.46 -5.53
CA ASN A 131 -15.85 -8.30 -6.73
C ASN A 131 -14.66 -9.22 -7.00
N LEU A 132 -13.48 -8.94 -6.44
CA LEU A 132 -12.32 -9.83 -6.54
C LEU A 132 -12.44 -11.04 -5.61
N LEU A 133 -13.21 -10.95 -4.52
CA LEU A 133 -13.31 -12.02 -3.52
C LEU A 133 -13.85 -13.31 -4.14
N LYS A 134 -13.05 -14.37 -4.07
CA LYS A 134 -13.49 -15.71 -4.44
C LYS A 134 -14.42 -16.29 -3.37
N PRO A 135 -15.62 -16.77 -3.74
CA PRO A 135 -16.51 -17.43 -2.79
C PRO A 135 -15.92 -18.76 -2.34
N ARG A 136 -16.01 -19.04 -1.03
CA ARG A 136 -15.58 -20.33 -0.48
C ARG A 136 -16.72 -21.34 -0.59
N MET A 137 -16.59 -22.29 -1.51
CA MET A 137 -17.60 -23.33 -1.74
C MET A 137 -17.73 -24.27 -0.54
N LYS A 138 -18.94 -24.76 -0.27
CA LYS A 138 -19.26 -25.66 0.85
C LYS A 138 -18.37 -26.92 0.91
N PHE A 139 -17.96 -27.43 -0.26
CA PHE A 139 -17.13 -28.63 -0.39
C PHE A 139 -15.65 -28.33 -0.65
N ALA A 140 -15.21 -27.08 -0.49
CA ALA A 140 -13.78 -26.73 -0.59
C ALA A 140 -12.98 -27.44 0.51
N HIS A 141 -11.81 -27.94 0.17
CA HIS A 141 -10.89 -28.59 1.10
C HIS A 141 -9.53 -27.87 1.14
N LYS A 142 -8.68 -28.19 2.11
CA LYS A 142 -7.37 -27.54 2.27
C LYS A 142 -6.53 -27.51 0.98
N GLY A 143 -6.54 -28.60 0.20
CA GLY A 143 -5.86 -28.63 -1.10
C GLY A 143 -6.40 -27.64 -2.15
N THR A 144 -7.72 -27.37 -2.20
CA THR A 144 -8.28 -26.41 -3.17
C THR A 144 -8.01 -24.96 -2.79
N LEU A 145 -7.58 -24.70 -1.56
CA LEU A 145 -7.25 -23.36 -1.04
C LEU A 145 -5.74 -23.10 -1.04
N GLY A 146 -4.99 -23.94 -1.75
CA GLY A 146 -3.56 -23.78 -1.96
C GLY A 146 -2.69 -24.22 -0.79
N HIS A 147 -1.43 -24.48 -1.11
CA HIS A 147 -0.37 -24.74 -0.14
C HIS A 147 0.73 -23.69 -0.28
N CYS A 148 0.84 -22.79 0.69
CA CYS A 148 1.81 -21.71 0.68
C CYS A 148 3.13 -22.13 1.33
N LEU A 149 4.26 -21.76 0.72
CA LEU A 149 5.58 -21.83 1.35
C LEU A 149 6.01 -20.43 1.80
N LEU A 150 6.33 -20.28 3.08
CA LEU A 150 6.89 -19.05 3.64
C LEU A 150 8.34 -19.28 4.07
N ILE A 151 9.29 -18.63 3.41
CA ILE A 151 10.73 -18.66 3.75
C ILE A 151 11.03 -17.37 4.52
N ALA A 152 11.13 -17.49 5.84
CA ALA A 152 11.22 -16.33 6.74
C ALA A 152 11.96 -16.66 8.03
N GLY A 153 12.49 -15.63 8.68
CA GLY A 153 13.08 -15.70 10.01
C GLY A 153 14.54 -16.12 10.02
N CYS A 154 15.25 -15.56 11.00
CA CYS A 154 16.61 -15.91 11.38
C CYS A 154 16.80 -15.57 12.86
N TYR A 155 17.99 -15.86 13.41
CA TYR A 155 18.28 -15.60 14.82
C TYR A 155 17.96 -14.15 15.21
N GLY A 156 17.06 -13.97 16.18
CA GLY A 156 16.59 -12.66 16.65
C GLY A 156 15.39 -12.06 15.90
N MET A 157 14.98 -12.63 14.75
CA MET A 157 13.91 -12.09 13.89
C MET A 157 12.81 -13.12 13.55
N MET A 158 12.67 -14.17 14.35
CA MET A 158 11.59 -15.17 14.14
C MET A 158 10.18 -14.60 14.27
N GLY A 159 10.01 -13.44 14.92
CA GLY A 159 8.72 -12.75 14.99
C GLY A 159 8.13 -12.45 13.61
N ALA A 160 8.99 -12.12 12.63
CA ALA A 160 8.56 -11.87 11.26
C ALA A 160 7.93 -13.12 10.62
N ALA A 161 8.55 -14.29 10.80
CA ALA A 161 8.00 -15.57 10.34
C ALA A 161 6.67 -15.90 11.04
N VAL A 162 6.54 -15.62 12.34
CA VAL A 162 5.30 -15.85 13.10
C VAL A 162 4.17 -14.98 12.58
N LEU A 163 4.40 -13.67 12.40
CA LEU A 163 3.39 -12.73 11.92
C LEU A 163 2.94 -13.07 10.50
N ALA A 164 3.88 -13.28 9.58
CA ALA A 164 3.57 -13.65 8.20
C ALA A 164 2.83 -15.00 8.10
N ALA A 165 3.21 -16.02 8.88
CA ALA A 165 2.53 -17.31 8.89
C ALA A 165 1.08 -17.20 9.40
N ARG A 166 0.86 -16.48 10.52
CA ARG A 166 -0.48 -16.24 11.07
C ARG A 166 -1.35 -15.46 10.10
N ALA A 167 -0.82 -14.39 9.51
CA ALA A 167 -1.52 -13.59 8.52
C ALA A 167 -1.91 -14.43 7.29
N CYS A 168 -1.01 -15.29 6.81
CA CYS A 168 -1.26 -16.17 5.68
C CYS A 168 -2.43 -17.15 5.94
N LEU A 169 -2.46 -17.76 7.13
CA LEU A 169 -3.56 -18.63 7.56
C LEU A 169 -4.88 -17.85 7.69
N ARG A 170 -4.86 -16.69 8.36
CA ARG A 170 -6.04 -15.83 8.56
C ARG A 170 -6.58 -15.27 7.24
N ALA A 171 -5.73 -15.06 6.24
CA ALA A 171 -6.11 -14.66 4.89
C ALA A 171 -6.74 -15.78 4.03
N GLY A 172 -6.81 -17.01 4.56
CA GLY A 172 -7.61 -18.09 3.96
C GLY A 172 -6.83 -19.20 3.25
N ALA A 173 -5.50 -19.24 3.40
CA ALA A 173 -4.67 -20.31 2.84
C ALA A 173 -5.12 -21.68 3.37
N GLY A 174 -5.13 -22.68 2.49
CA GLY A 174 -5.49 -24.03 2.86
C GLY A 174 -4.45 -24.74 3.71
N LEU A 175 -3.18 -24.57 3.34
CA LEU A 175 -2.00 -25.02 4.07
C LEU A 175 -0.92 -23.95 4.02
N VAL A 176 -0.16 -23.82 5.11
CA VAL A 176 1.03 -22.98 5.17
C VAL A 176 2.18 -23.82 5.71
N THR A 177 3.30 -23.85 4.99
CA THR A 177 4.56 -24.39 5.48
C THR A 177 5.53 -23.24 5.70
N GLY A 178 5.98 -23.06 6.94
CA GLY A 178 7.12 -22.20 7.25
C GLY A 178 8.42 -22.96 7.02
N HIS A 179 9.26 -22.48 6.11
CA HIS A 179 10.63 -22.93 5.97
C HIS A 179 11.56 -22.01 6.76
N VAL A 180 12.11 -22.55 7.85
CA VAL A 180 12.85 -21.78 8.84
C VAL A 180 14.13 -22.50 9.27
N PRO A 181 15.13 -21.77 9.79
CA PRO A 181 16.31 -22.42 10.37
C PRO A 181 15.95 -23.31 11.55
N ARG A 182 16.76 -24.33 11.84
CA ARG A 182 16.42 -25.38 12.83
C ARG A 182 15.95 -24.85 14.19
N PHE A 183 16.57 -23.80 14.72
CA PHE A 183 16.16 -23.19 16.00
C PHE A 183 14.74 -22.60 15.97
N GLY A 184 14.28 -22.16 14.80
CA GLY A 184 12.96 -21.58 14.56
C GLY A 184 11.82 -22.59 14.65
N TYR A 185 12.11 -23.89 14.52
CA TYR A 185 11.12 -24.98 14.59
C TYR A 185 10.24 -24.86 15.84
N LYS A 186 10.85 -24.80 17.03
CA LYS A 186 10.09 -24.76 18.29
C LYS A 186 9.27 -23.47 18.43
N ILE A 187 9.79 -22.35 17.93
CA ILE A 187 9.11 -21.05 17.99
C ILE A 187 7.82 -21.11 17.16
N LEU A 188 7.92 -21.50 15.88
CA LEU A 188 6.73 -21.61 15.03
C LEU A 188 5.76 -22.68 15.52
N GLN A 189 6.24 -23.89 15.87
CA GLN A 189 5.35 -24.97 16.30
C GLN A 189 4.58 -24.64 17.59
N THR A 190 5.10 -23.73 18.43
CA THR A 190 4.45 -23.28 19.67
C THR A 190 3.53 -22.08 19.45
N THR A 191 3.86 -21.18 18.52
CA THR A 191 3.14 -19.91 18.32
C THR A 191 2.13 -19.95 17.18
N VAL A 192 2.33 -20.83 16.19
CA VAL A 192 1.48 -21.05 15.02
C VAL A 192 1.33 -22.56 14.78
N PRO A 193 0.70 -23.30 15.70
CA PRO A 193 0.64 -24.76 15.65
C PRO A 193 -0.07 -25.32 14.41
N GLU A 194 -0.89 -24.53 13.73
CA GLU A 194 -1.57 -24.88 12.49
C GLU A 194 -0.62 -24.90 11.27
N ALA A 195 0.52 -24.22 11.36
CA ALA A 195 1.50 -24.19 10.28
C ALA A 195 2.32 -25.50 10.27
N LEU A 196 2.55 -26.02 9.07
CA LEU A 196 3.53 -27.07 8.83
C LEU A 196 4.94 -26.46 8.85
N ILE A 197 5.96 -27.27 9.16
CA ILE A 197 7.34 -26.80 9.23
C ILE A 197 8.21 -27.57 8.25
N SER A 198 9.01 -26.82 7.49
CA SER A 198 10.18 -27.29 6.76
C SER A 198 11.41 -26.71 7.46
N ILE A 199 12.45 -27.52 7.65
CA ILE A 199 13.65 -27.12 8.39
C ILE A 199 14.77 -26.89 7.38
N ASP A 200 15.41 -25.72 7.44
CA ASP A 200 16.64 -25.42 6.70
C ASP A 200 17.80 -26.31 7.20
N GLU A 201 18.76 -26.61 6.33
CA GLU A 201 19.97 -27.34 6.73
C GLU A 201 20.75 -26.62 7.83
N SER A 202 20.74 -25.28 7.79
CA SER A 202 21.38 -24.42 8.77
C SER A 202 20.56 -24.25 10.05
N ASP A 203 21.28 -24.16 11.16
CA ASP A 203 20.68 -23.94 12.47
C ASP A 203 20.25 -22.51 12.74
N ILE A 204 20.68 -21.51 11.93
CA ILE A 204 20.54 -20.09 12.28
C ILE A 204 20.05 -19.16 11.16
N ILE A 205 20.23 -19.52 9.89
CA ILE A 205 19.90 -18.68 8.73
C ILE A 205 19.29 -19.51 7.61
N TYR A 206 18.68 -18.86 6.63
CA TYR A 206 18.27 -19.51 5.39
C TYR A 206 19.49 -19.79 4.49
N THR A 207 19.61 -21.02 4.00
CA THR A 207 20.68 -21.49 3.11
C THR A 207 20.17 -22.28 1.90
N GLY A 208 18.92 -22.71 1.86
CA GLY A 208 18.34 -23.32 0.67
C GLY A 208 16.87 -23.67 0.82
N ALA A 209 16.09 -23.52 -0.25
CA ALA A 209 14.66 -23.84 -0.24
C ALA A 209 14.41 -25.35 -0.33
N PRO A 210 13.30 -25.87 0.22
CA PRO A 210 12.86 -27.24 -0.04
C PRO A 210 12.39 -27.39 -1.49
N GLY A 211 12.13 -28.63 -1.92
CA GLY A 211 11.46 -28.90 -3.19
C GLY A 211 10.14 -28.13 -3.30
N LEU A 212 9.91 -27.46 -4.43
CA LEU A 212 8.82 -26.49 -4.60
C LEU A 212 7.52 -27.13 -5.13
N GLU A 213 7.58 -28.37 -5.58
CA GLU A 213 6.50 -29.11 -6.24
C GLU A 213 5.19 -29.17 -5.44
N PRO A 214 5.20 -29.28 -4.08
CA PRO A 214 3.96 -29.32 -3.31
C PRO A 214 3.23 -27.98 -3.21
N PHE A 215 3.92 -26.86 -3.47
CA PHE A 215 3.43 -25.53 -3.13
C PHE A 215 2.77 -24.83 -4.31
N SER A 216 1.79 -23.99 -3.99
CA SER A 216 1.03 -23.17 -4.94
C SER A 216 1.60 -21.76 -5.06
N ALA A 217 2.30 -21.27 -4.03
CA ALA A 217 2.96 -19.96 -4.02
C ALA A 217 4.09 -19.92 -2.98
N VAL A 218 5.06 -19.03 -3.18
CA VAL A 218 6.19 -18.79 -2.28
C VAL A 218 6.20 -17.35 -1.82
N GLY A 219 6.40 -17.14 -0.52
CA GLY A 219 6.74 -15.84 0.07
C GLY A 219 8.11 -15.91 0.71
N VAL A 220 8.95 -14.92 0.49
CA VAL A 220 10.34 -14.92 0.97
C VAL A 220 10.79 -13.53 1.39
N GLY A 221 11.56 -13.45 2.47
CA GLY A 221 12.22 -12.19 2.88
C GLY A 221 12.07 -11.77 4.33
N PRO A 222 10.87 -11.85 4.95
CA PRO A 222 10.65 -11.40 6.32
C PRO A 222 11.68 -11.97 7.31
N GLY A 223 12.56 -11.10 7.82
CA GLY A 223 13.55 -11.43 8.85
C GLY A 223 14.60 -12.47 8.46
N LEU A 224 14.99 -12.60 7.19
CA LEU A 224 16.04 -13.54 6.76
C LEU A 224 17.47 -13.10 7.13
N GLY A 225 17.68 -11.79 7.28
CA GLY A 225 19.00 -11.16 7.28
C GLY A 225 19.68 -11.22 5.91
N CYS A 226 20.78 -10.48 5.75
CA CYS A 226 21.48 -10.31 4.46
C CYS A 226 22.84 -11.04 4.41
N LYS A 227 22.99 -12.21 5.04
CA LYS A 227 24.28 -12.92 5.01
C LYS A 227 24.57 -13.47 3.60
N PRO A 228 25.85 -13.60 3.19
CA PRO A 228 26.20 -14.08 1.85
C PRO A 228 25.61 -15.44 1.47
N ASN A 229 25.50 -16.38 2.42
CA ASN A 229 24.87 -17.68 2.19
C ASN A 229 23.36 -17.55 1.91
N THR A 230 22.68 -16.66 2.63
CA THR A 230 21.28 -16.32 2.38
C THR A 230 21.11 -15.69 1.01
N GLY A 231 22.02 -14.80 0.60
CA GLY A 231 22.05 -14.25 -0.75
C GLY A 231 22.16 -15.31 -1.85
N ARG A 232 23.05 -16.30 -1.69
CA ARG A 232 23.16 -17.44 -2.61
C ARG A 232 21.87 -18.27 -2.67
N ALA A 233 21.26 -18.53 -1.52
CA ALA A 233 20.01 -19.27 -1.42
C ALA A 233 18.83 -18.54 -2.09
N ILE A 234 18.80 -17.19 -2.02
CA ILE A 234 17.83 -16.37 -2.75
C ILE A 234 18.06 -16.48 -4.26
N LEU A 235 19.31 -16.39 -4.73
CA LEU A 235 19.64 -16.55 -6.14
C LEU A 235 19.22 -17.92 -6.70
N GLU A 236 19.43 -18.99 -5.93
CA GLU A 236 19.01 -20.34 -6.30
C GLU A 236 17.48 -20.48 -6.34
N LEU A 237 16.78 -19.89 -5.36
CA LEU A 237 15.32 -19.85 -5.33
C LEU A 237 14.74 -19.14 -6.56
N ILE A 238 15.19 -17.91 -6.87
CA ILE A 238 14.62 -17.15 -7.99
C ILE A 238 14.88 -17.81 -9.36
N LYS A 239 15.98 -18.56 -9.51
CA LYS A 239 16.28 -19.31 -10.74
C LYS A 239 15.35 -20.52 -10.93
N SER A 240 14.99 -21.18 -9.83
CA SER A 240 14.25 -22.45 -9.82
C SER A 240 12.74 -22.28 -9.74
N VAL A 241 12.25 -21.25 -9.05
CA VAL A 241 10.82 -21.01 -8.84
C VAL A 241 10.07 -20.77 -10.15
N LYS A 242 8.93 -21.45 -10.31
CA LYS A 242 8.02 -21.33 -11.47
C LYS A 242 6.56 -21.08 -11.05
N ILE A 243 6.31 -21.02 -9.76
CA ILE A 243 5.02 -20.70 -9.14
C ILE A 243 5.02 -19.24 -8.68
N PRO A 244 3.85 -18.63 -8.41
CA PRO A 244 3.76 -17.26 -7.94
C PRO A 244 4.65 -16.97 -6.73
N LEU A 245 5.26 -15.78 -6.73
CA LEU A 245 6.29 -15.37 -5.79
C LEU A 245 5.99 -13.97 -5.23
N VAL A 246 6.10 -13.82 -3.91
CA VAL A 246 6.15 -12.51 -3.22
C VAL A 246 7.47 -12.36 -2.47
N ILE A 247 8.12 -11.21 -2.65
CA ILE A 247 9.42 -10.87 -2.05
C ILE A 247 9.28 -9.60 -1.22
N ASP A 248 9.80 -9.65 0.01
CA ASP A 248 9.77 -8.53 0.96
C ASP A 248 11.13 -8.35 1.68
N ALA A 249 11.27 -7.25 2.40
CA ALA A 249 12.27 -7.01 3.44
C ALA A 249 13.71 -7.41 3.05
N ASP A 250 14.34 -8.32 3.79
CA ASP A 250 15.74 -8.69 3.60
C ASP A 250 16.02 -9.31 2.23
N ALA A 251 15.03 -10.00 1.63
CA ALA A 251 15.20 -10.50 0.27
C ALA A 251 15.21 -9.36 -0.77
N LEU A 252 14.44 -8.28 -0.56
CA LEU A 252 14.53 -7.08 -1.38
C LEU A 252 15.89 -6.37 -1.19
N ASN A 253 16.40 -6.33 0.04
CA ASN A 253 17.73 -5.77 0.32
C ASN A 253 18.83 -6.54 -0.43
N ILE A 254 18.78 -7.88 -0.39
CA ILE A 254 19.70 -8.74 -1.14
C ILE A 254 19.58 -8.47 -2.66
N LEU A 255 18.37 -8.39 -3.20
CA LEU A 255 18.15 -8.10 -4.62
C LEU A 255 18.69 -6.72 -5.03
N SER A 256 18.62 -5.73 -4.13
CA SER A 256 19.13 -4.38 -4.40
C SER A 256 20.65 -4.31 -4.54
N GLU A 257 21.38 -5.25 -3.94
CA GLU A 257 22.84 -5.38 -4.11
C GLU A 257 23.22 -6.07 -5.43
N HIS A 258 22.26 -6.72 -6.08
CA HIS A 258 22.44 -7.50 -7.31
C HIS A 258 21.35 -7.19 -8.35
N PRO A 259 21.33 -5.99 -8.97
CA PRO A 259 20.27 -5.58 -9.88
C PRO A 259 20.04 -6.52 -11.06
N GLU A 260 21.07 -7.26 -11.49
CA GLU A 260 20.98 -8.25 -12.56
C GLU A 260 20.11 -9.46 -12.20
N TRP A 261 19.88 -9.72 -10.91
CA TRP A 261 19.01 -10.82 -10.44
C TRP A 261 17.54 -10.53 -10.64
N ILE A 262 17.14 -9.25 -10.71
CA ILE A 262 15.74 -8.84 -10.91
C ILE A 262 15.23 -9.36 -12.26
N ALA A 263 16.10 -9.44 -13.28
CA ALA A 263 15.75 -9.99 -14.59
C ALA A 263 15.50 -11.51 -14.58
N LEU A 264 15.86 -12.22 -13.50
CA LEU A 264 15.63 -13.66 -13.33
C LEU A 264 14.28 -13.96 -12.65
N LEU A 265 13.59 -12.94 -12.13
CA LEU A 265 12.31 -13.11 -11.45
C LEU A 265 11.25 -13.61 -12.44
N PRO A 266 10.38 -14.54 -12.02
CA PRO A 266 9.19 -14.87 -12.80
C PRO A 266 8.32 -13.65 -13.07
N GLU A 267 7.70 -13.60 -14.24
CA GLU A 267 6.71 -12.56 -14.57
C GLU A 267 5.57 -12.57 -13.55
N GLY A 268 5.14 -11.38 -13.12
CA GLY A 268 4.10 -11.23 -12.10
C GLY A 268 4.58 -11.45 -10.66
N THR A 269 5.89 -11.58 -10.41
CA THR A 269 6.43 -11.54 -9.04
C THR A 269 6.01 -10.25 -8.34
N ILE A 270 5.57 -10.35 -7.09
CA ILE A 270 5.13 -9.22 -6.27
C ILE A 270 6.30 -8.79 -5.37
N LEU A 271 6.73 -7.55 -5.50
CA LEU A 271 7.73 -6.92 -4.63
C LEU A 271 7.02 -5.95 -3.69
N THR A 272 7.37 -5.96 -2.40
CA THR A 272 6.67 -5.16 -1.38
C THR A 272 7.55 -4.11 -0.68
N PRO A 273 8.37 -3.32 -1.39
CA PRO A 273 9.29 -2.39 -0.74
C PRO A 273 8.60 -1.24 -0.01
N HIS A 274 9.14 -0.82 1.13
CA HIS A 274 8.92 0.54 1.63
C HIS A 274 9.77 1.55 0.84
N PRO A 275 9.59 2.87 0.97
CA PRO A 275 10.26 3.86 0.11
C PRO A 275 11.79 3.74 0.09
N ARG A 276 12.43 3.50 1.23
CA ARG A 276 13.89 3.31 1.29
C ARG A 276 14.40 2.00 0.65
N GLU A 277 13.62 0.92 0.67
CA GLU A 277 13.96 -0.34 -0.01
C GLU A 277 13.83 -0.14 -1.52
N PHE A 278 12.77 0.56 -1.95
CA PHE A 278 12.59 0.89 -3.36
C PHE A 278 13.70 1.81 -3.87
N GLU A 279 14.16 2.78 -3.08
CA GLU A 279 15.30 3.63 -3.45
C GLU A 279 16.59 2.83 -3.67
N ARG A 280 16.81 1.75 -2.90
CA ARG A 280 17.96 0.85 -3.13
C ARG A 280 17.81 0.06 -4.43
N LEU A 281 16.59 -0.34 -4.78
CA LEU A 281 16.30 -1.12 -5.98
C LEU A 281 16.35 -0.29 -7.27
N ALA A 282 15.74 0.90 -7.25
CA ALA A 282 15.45 1.68 -8.47
C ALA A 282 16.20 3.02 -8.52
N GLY A 283 16.80 3.46 -7.42
CA GLY A 283 17.44 4.77 -7.29
C GLY A 283 16.58 5.79 -6.53
N LYS A 284 17.16 6.95 -6.23
CA LYS A 284 16.47 8.03 -5.51
C LYS A 284 15.60 8.84 -6.45
N ALA A 285 14.41 9.20 -5.98
CA ALA A 285 13.50 10.12 -6.65
C ALA A 285 13.42 11.45 -5.88
N GLU A 286 13.14 12.54 -6.60
CA GLU A 286 13.07 13.90 -6.04
C GLU A 286 11.82 14.10 -5.16
N ASN A 287 10.68 13.56 -5.59
CA ASN A 287 9.40 13.64 -4.88
C ASN A 287 8.55 12.36 -5.08
N GLY A 288 7.35 12.34 -4.49
CA GLY A 288 6.39 11.24 -4.59
C GLY A 288 5.94 10.97 -6.03
N TYR A 289 5.70 12.01 -6.82
CA TYR A 289 5.32 11.85 -8.23
C TYR A 289 6.41 11.15 -9.04
N ALA A 290 7.65 11.65 -9.00
CA ALA A 290 8.78 11.05 -9.69
C ALA A 290 9.05 9.61 -9.22
N ARG A 291 8.82 9.33 -7.93
CA ARG A 291 8.97 8.00 -7.34
C ARG A 291 7.94 7.01 -7.90
N VAL A 292 6.67 7.40 -8.01
CA VAL A 292 5.64 6.54 -8.59
C VAL A 292 5.84 6.35 -10.10
N ARG A 293 6.32 7.37 -10.81
CA ARG A 293 6.74 7.20 -12.22
C ARG A 293 7.87 6.17 -12.35
N MET A 294 8.90 6.27 -11.51
CA MET A 294 10.00 5.30 -11.45
C MET A 294 9.50 3.89 -11.08
N GLN A 295 8.53 3.79 -10.17
CA GLN A 295 7.86 2.53 -9.80
C GLN A 295 7.16 1.86 -10.98
N ILE A 296 6.41 2.63 -11.77
CA ILE A 296 5.74 2.15 -12.98
C ILE A 296 6.76 1.67 -14.01
N ASP A 297 7.79 2.48 -14.29
CA ASP A 297 8.83 2.12 -15.25
C ASP A 297 9.58 0.85 -14.82
N PHE A 298 9.82 0.69 -13.52
CA PHE A 298 10.42 -0.52 -12.95
C PHE A 298 9.53 -1.75 -13.13
N ALA A 299 8.24 -1.62 -12.81
CA ALA A 299 7.24 -2.70 -12.95
C ALA A 299 7.13 -3.18 -14.41
N ILE A 300 7.04 -2.24 -15.36
CA ILE A 300 6.99 -2.55 -16.81
C ILE A 300 8.29 -3.23 -17.25
N ARG A 301 9.44 -2.63 -16.93
CA ARG A 301 10.76 -3.10 -17.39
C ARG A 301 11.06 -4.53 -16.93
N HIS A 302 10.73 -4.84 -15.68
CA HIS A 302 11.03 -6.13 -15.07
C HIS A 302 9.85 -7.10 -15.09
N LYS A 303 8.69 -6.68 -15.63
CA LYS A 303 7.44 -7.47 -15.66
C LYS A 303 7.03 -7.99 -14.28
N VAL A 304 7.22 -7.15 -13.26
CA VAL A 304 6.89 -7.43 -11.86
C VAL A 304 5.79 -6.49 -11.39
N ILE A 305 5.17 -6.81 -10.26
CA ILE A 305 4.24 -5.94 -9.56
C ILE A 305 4.98 -5.34 -8.37
N VAL A 306 4.92 -4.02 -8.20
CA VAL A 306 5.62 -3.32 -7.11
C VAL A 306 4.61 -2.63 -6.20
N LEU A 307 4.60 -2.99 -4.92
CA LEU A 307 3.78 -2.40 -3.87
C LEU A 307 4.67 -1.47 -3.06
N LEU A 308 4.58 -0.17 -3.34
CA LEU A 308 5.33 0.84 -2.61
C LEU A 308 4.55 1.21 -1.36
N LYS A 309 4.99 0.65 -0.22
CA LYS A 309 4.30 0.81 1.06
C LYS A 309 4.32 2.27 1.52
N GLY A 310 3.21 2.76 2.05
CA GLY A 310 3.04 4.11 2.59
C GLY A 310 1.60 4.32 3.07
N ALA A 311 1.29 5.52 3.57
CA ALA A 311 -0.09 5.88 3.97
C ALA A 311 -1.08 5.68 2.82
N HIS A 312 -0.65 6.01 1.60
CA HIS A 312 -1.35 5.67 0.37
C HIS A 312 -0.49 4.72 -0.45
N THR A 313 -0.64 3.42 -0.19
CA THR A 313 0.20 2.40 -0.86
C THR A 313 -0.14 2.36 -2.36
N SER A 314 0.88 2.49 -3.20
CA SER A 314 0.74 2.39 -4.66
C SER A 314 1.13 1.01 -5.17
N VAL A 315 0.35 0.47 -6.10
CA VAL A 315 0.54 -0.85 -6.74
C VAL A 315 0.77 -0.66 -8.23
N ALA A 316 2.03 -0.66 -8.65
CA ALA A 316 2.40 -0.55 -10.07
C ALA A 316 2.43 -1.94 -10.73
N CYS A 317 1.80 -2.05 -11.90
CA CYS A 317 1.64 -3.30 -12.62
C CYS A 317 2.44 -3.32 -13.94
N PRO A 318 2.78 -4.51 -14.48
CA PRO A 318 3.49 -4.63 -15.76
C PRO A 318 2.77 -4.03 -16.98
N ASP A 319 1.45 -3.87 -16.90
CA ASP A 319 0.62 -3.23 -17.94
C ASP A 319 0.70 -1.70 -17.92
N GLY A 320 1.47 -1.12 -16.99
CA GLY A 320 1.62 0.32 -16.82
C GLY A 320 0.54 0.98 -15.96
N SER A 321 -0.44 0.21 -15.46
CA SER A 321 -1.40 0.71 -14.48
C SER A 321 -0.77 0.86 -13.09
N CYS A 322 -1.23 1.86 -12.34
CA CYS A 322 -0.84 2.12 -10.97
C CYS A 322 -2.07 2.40 -10.12
N TRP A 323 -2.25 1.60 -9.06
CA TRP A 323 -3.42 1.63 -8.20
C TRP A 323 -3.06 2.19 -6.83
N PHE A 324 -3.88 3.10 -6.29
CA PHE A 324 -3.67 3.68 -4.96
C PHE A 324 -4.68 3.14 -3.96
N ASN A 325 -4.15 2.66 -2.84
CA ASN A 325 -4.92 2.20 -1.69
C ASN A 325 -4.91 3.25 -0.59
N THR A 326 -6.07 3.65 -0.09
CA THR A 326 -6.18 4.66 0.98
C THR A 326 -6.63 4.10 2.32
N THR A 327 -7.00 2.83 2.40
CA THR A 327 -7.29 2.18 3.68
C THR A 327 -6.02 2.07 4.52
N GLY A 328 -6.17 2.04 5.83
CA GLY A 328 -5.11 2.03 6.81
C GLY A 328 -4.96 3.37 7.50
N ASN A 329 -4.39 3.33 8.70
CA ASN A 329 -4.26 4.47 9.59
C ASN A 329 -2.82 4.58 10.14
N PRO A 330 -2.47 5.72 10.76
CA PRO A 330 -1.14 5.93 11.33
C PRO A 330 -0.69 4.86 12.35
N GLY A 331 -1.62 4.20 13.06
CA GLY A 331 -1.29 3.12 14.00
C GLY A 331 -0.61 1.92 13.37
N MET A 332 -0.77 1.72 12.05
CA MET A 332 -0.10 0.66 11.31
C MET A 332 1.41 0.88 11.11
N ALA A 333 1.93 2.05 11.51
CA ALA A 333 3.36 2.37 11.55
C ALA A 333 4.10 1.65 12.70
N THR A 334 3.83 0.36 12.85
CA THR A 334 4.37 -0.54 13.87
C THR A 334 5.23 -1.63 13.25
N ALA A 335 6.18 -2.17 14.00
CA ALA A 335 7.04 -3.23 13.51
C ALA A 335 6.23 -4.50 13.17
N GLY A 336 6.51 -5.09 12.02
CA GLY A 336 5.90 -6.34 11.56
C GLY A 336 4.61 -6.20 10.75
N SER A 337 4.06 -4.99 10.55
CA SER A 337 2.91 -4.80 9.65
C SER A 337 3.22 -5.22 8.22
N GLY A 338 4.43 -4.95 7.73
CA GLY A 338 4.91 -5.47 6.44
C GLY A 338 4.92 -7.00 6.36
N ASP A 339 5.30 -7.69 7.43
CA ASP A 339 5.30 -9.16 7.48
C ASP A 339 3.87 -9.71 7.36
N VAL A 340 2.91 -9.03 7.99
CA VAL A 340 1.47 -9.35 7.87
C VAL A 340 1.02 -9.20 6.42
N LEU A 341 1.35 -8.08 5.76
CA LEU A 341 1.03 -7.86 4.34
C LEU A 341 1.61 -8.96 3.44
N THR A 342 2.87 -9.35 3.66
CA THR A 342 3.51 -10.45 2.92
C THR A 342 2.76 -11.77 3.11
N GLY A 343 2.33 -12.08 4.34
CA GLY A 343 1.50 -13.25 4.62
C GLY A 343 0.14 -13.22 3.91
N ILE A 344 -0.54 -12.07 3.90
CA ILE A 344 -1.83 -11.88 3.20
C ILE A 344 -1.66 -12.13 1.69
N ILE A 345 -0.67 -11.49 1.07
CA ILE A 345 -0.42 -11.63 -0.37
C ILE A 345 -0.06 -13.07 -0.72
N LEU A 346 0.81 -13.71 0.06
CA LEU A 346 1.18 -15.11 -0.12
C LEU A 346 -0.06 -16.02 -0.10
N SER A 347 -0.98 -15.78 0.84
CA SER A 347 -2.24 -16.52 0.95
C SER A 347 -3.10 -16.39 -0.30
N LEU A 348 -3.28 -15.17 -0.79
CA LEU A 348 -4.07 -14.88 -1.98
C LEU A 348 -3.45 -15.52 -3.23
N LEU A 349 -2.12 -15.43 -3.39
CA LEU A 349 -1.40 -16.13 -4.45
C LEU A 349 -1.59 -17.65 -4.36
N GLY A 350 -1.47 -18.23 -3.16
CA GLY A 350 -1.68 -19.66 -2.94
C GLY A 350 -3.09 -20.13 -3.28
N GLN A 351 -4.10 -19.29 -3.03
CA GLN A 351 -5.50 -19.49 -3.42
C GLN A 351 -5.74 -19.28 -4.94
N GLY A 352 -4.68 -19.09 -5.72
CA GLY A 352 -4.70 -18.96 -7.18
C GLY A 352 -5.30 -17.64 -7.67
N TYR A 353 -5.28 -16.58 -6.87
CA TYR A 353 -5.60 -15.25 -7.39
C TYR A 353 -4.55 -14.84 -8.42
N HIS A 354 -4.96 -14.09 -9.44
CA HIS A 354 -4.01 -13.48 -10.35
C HIS A 354 -3.10 -12.53 -9.56
N PRO A 355 -1.77 -12.46 -9.82
CA PRO A 355 -0.86 -11.68 -8.99
C PRO A 355 -1.25 -10.21 -8.80
N ARG A 356 -1.77 -9.56 -9.85
CA ARG A 356 -2.30 -8.18 -9.76
C ARG A 356 -3.44 -8.09 -8.76
N ASP A 357 -4.38 -9.01 -8.82
CA ASP A 357 -5.58 -8.99 -7.96
C ASP A 357 -5.20 -9.35 -6.52
N ALA A 358 -4.25 -10.26 -6.33
CA ALA A 358 -3.68 -10.58 -5.02
C ALA A 358 -2.98 -9.37 -4.38
N ALA A 359 -2.23 -8.59 -5.17
CA ALA A 359 -1.61 -7.35 -4.70
C ALA A 359 -2.65 -6.31 -4.28
N ILE A 360 -3.61 -6.01 -5.16
CA ILE A 360 -4.65 -4.98 -4.93
C ILE A 360 -5.53 -5.36 -3.74
N LEU A 361 -6.07 -6.59 -3.72
CA LEU A 361 -6.90 -7.07 -2.63
C LEU A 361 -6.09 -7.20 -1.33
N GLY A 362 -4.82 -7.60 -1.41
CA GLY A 362 -3.94 -7.77 -0.25
C GLY A 362 -3.66 -6.46 0.48
N VAL A 363 -3.31 -5.38 -0.25
CA VAL A 363 -3.09 -4.06 0.37
C VAL A 363 -4.37 -3.49 0.97
N TYR A 364 -5.50 -3.70 0.30
CA TYR A 364 -6.80 -3.22 0.78
C TYR A 364 -7.23 -3.95 2.06
N LEU A 365 -7.20 -5.29 2.07
CA LEU A 365 -7.51 -6.09 3.26
C LEU A 365 -6.58 -5.76 4.43
N HIS A 366 -5.30 -5.52 4.15
CA HIS A 366 -4.32 -5.16 5.17
C HIS A 366 -4.65 -3.80 5.82
N GLY A 367 -4.90 -2.76 5.00
CA GLY A 367 -5.25 -1.44 5.51
C GLY A 367 -6.60 -1.44 6.22
N LEU A 368 -7.64 -2.04 5.61
CA LEU A 368 -8.97 -2.18 6.20
C LEU A 368 -8.93 -2.90 7.56
N ALA A 369 -8.15 -3.98 7.67
CA ALA A 369 -7.97 -4.67 8.95
C ALA A 369 -7.25 -3.77 9.99
N GLY A 370 -6.35 -2.90 9.56
CA GLY A 370 -5.74 -1.89 10.41
C GLY A 370 -6.74 -0.84 10.91
N ASP A 371 -7.64 -0.37 10.05
CA ASP A 371 -8.69 0.61 10.39
C ASP A 371 -9.62 0.03 11.45
N LEU A 372 -10.15 -1.16 11.20
CA LEU A 372 -11.01 -1.88 12.14
C LEU A 372 -10.29 -2.21 13.47
N ALA A 373 -8.99 -2.49 13.43
CA ALA A 373 -8.19 -2.72 14.64
C ALA A 373 -8.03 -1.44 15.48
N SER A 374 -7.88 -0.28 14.81
CA SER A 374 -7.76 1.02 15.46
C SER A 374 -9.07 1.42 16.14
N GLU A 375 -10.20 1.24 15.47
CA GLU A 375 -11.54 1.47 16.03
C GLU A 375 -11.82 0.64 17.29
N ALA A 376 -11.41 -0.63 17.28
CA ALA A 376 -11.59 -1.53 18.42
C ALA A 376 -10.66 -1.20 19.60
N SER A 377 -9.59 -0.42 19.37
CA SER A 377 -8.59 -0.08 20.38
C SER A 377 -8.19 1.39 20.29
N SER A 378 -7.05 1.71 19.68
CA SER A 378 -6.61 3.04 19.29
C SER A 378 -5.42 2.94 18.34
N GLU A 379 -5.19 3.96 17.52
CA GLU A 379 -4.01 4.06 16.66
C GLU A 379 -2.70 3.91 17.45
N ALA A 380 -2.63 4.49 18.65
CA ALA A 380 -1.42 4.51 19.47
C ALA A 380 -1.08 3.14 20.09
N SER A 381 -2.07 2.25 20.26
CA SER A 381 -1.87 0.91 20.83
C SER A 381 -1.75 -0.20 19.80
N LEU A 382 -2.08 0.10 18.53
CA LEU A 382 -2.14 -0.87 17.45
C LEU A 382 -0.77 -1.51 17.20
N ILE A 383 -0.74 -2.84 17.17
CA ILE A 383 0.42 -3.65 16.79
C ILE A 383 0.07 -4.59 15.64
N ALA A 384 1.08 -5.16 14.98
CA ALA A 384 0.88 -6.05 13.83
C ALA A 384 -0.05 -7.25 14.12
N GLY A 385 -0.08 -7.72 15.37
CA GLY A 385 -1.00 -8.77 15.82
C GLY A 385 -2.48 -8.38 15.69
N ASP A 386 -2.83 -7.11 15.92
CA ASP A 386 -4.21 -6.64 15.88
C ASP A 386 -4.75 -6.60 14.45
N ILE A 387 -3.87 -6.28 13.48
CA ILE A 387 -4.18 -6.37 12.05
C ILE A 387 -4.55 -7.81 11.68
N ILE A 388 -3.76 -8.79 12.15
CA ILE A 388 -4.01 -10.22 11.89
C ILE A 388 -5.36 -10.64 12.47
N GLU A 389 -5.67 -10.25 13.70
CA GLU A 389 -6.93 -10.60 14.35
C GLU A 389 -8.14 -9.93 13.71
N SER A 390 -7.93 -8.76 13.09
CA SER A 390 -9.00 -7.99 12.42
C SER A 390 -9.27 -8.40 10.96
N LEU A 391 -8.43 -9.26 10.37
CA LEU A 391 -8.64 -9.75 8.98
C LEU A 391 -10.00 -10.42 8.78
N GLY A 392 -10.51 -11.13 9.79
CA GLY A 392 -11.83 -11.75 9.73
C GLY A 392 -12.95 -10.72 9.53
N PHE A 393 -12.87 -9.60 10.24
CA PHE A 393 -13.82 -8.49 10.12
C PHE A 393 -13.68 -7.79 8.76
N ALA A 394 -12.45 -7.57 8.28
CA ALA A 394 -12.21 -6.99 6.95
C ALA A 394 -12.86 -7.83 5.83
N PHE A 395 -12.77 -9.16 5.88
CA PHE A 395 -13.48 -10.03 4.92
C PHE A 395 -15.00 -9.98 5.06
N GLN A 396 -15.53 -9.76 6.26
CA GLN A 396 -16.98 -9.65 6.48
C GLN A 396 -17.51 -8.31 5.95
N TYR A 397 -16.76 -7.23 6.17
CA TYR A 397 -17.04 -5.91 5.62
C TYR A 397 -17.15 -5.94 4.09
N LEU A 398 -16.13 -6.48 3.40
CA LEU A 398 -16.14 -6.62 1.93
C LEU A 398 -17.22 -7.59 1.39
N LYS A 399 -17.87 -8.38 2.24
CA LYS A 399 -19.00 -9.23 1.85
C LYS A 399 -20.35 -8.55 2.06
N GLY A 400 -20.37 -7.30 2.54
CA GLY A 400 -21.59 -6.59 2.92
C GLY A 400 -22.31 -7.22 4.11
N ILE A 401 -21.58 -7.89 5.01
CA ILE A 401 -22.14 -8.48 6.23
C ILE A 401 -22.21 -7.42 7.35
N TYR A 402 -21.41 -6.36 7.27
CA TYR A 402 -21.49 -5.16 8.10
C TYR A 402 -21.95 -3.97 7.25
N ASP A 403 -22.70 -3.05 7.85
CA ASP A 403 -23.18 -1.82 7.20
C ASP A 403 -22.01 -0.92 6.76
N GLU A 404 -22.23 -0.18 5.67
CA GLU A 404 -21.26 0.77 5.08
C GLU A 404 -20.94 1.95 6.01
N ASP A 405 -21.73 2.19 7.06
CA ASP A 405 -21.56 3.30 8.02
C ASP A 405 -20.39 3.10 9.02
N ILE A 406 -19.51 2.12 8.79
CA ILE A 406 -18.42 1.79 9.71
C ILE A 406 -17.07 2.41 9.32
N ILE A 407 -16.89 2.99 8.12
CA ILE A 407 -15.57 3.55 7.70
C ILE A 407 -15.69 4.87 6.96
#